data_AF-A0A6V6YWU1-F1
#
_entry.id   AF-A0A6V6YWU1-F1
#
_cell.length_a   1.000
_cell.length_b   1.000
_cell.length_c   1.000
_cell.angle_alpha   90.00
_cell.angle_beta   90.00
_cell.angle_gamma   90.00
#
_symmetry.space_group_name_H-M   'P 1'
#
loop_
_entity.id
_entity.type
_entity.pdbx_description
1 polymer ?
#
loop_
_entity_poly.entity_id
_entity_poly.type
_entity_poly.pdbx_seq_one_letter_code
_entity_poly.pdbx_strand_id
1 'polypeptide(L)'
;MNTNFFNQIQQLDFTGVLQLNISKGIESNLIVTVMLNNEQCGDNAKNGIPPLTFNATPQEFDEGFFEQITTPIQKVSGLMVDMEKFLKQMEIVKQQSAMEKEKTEKAKKENEAKDKKFKDGMAKADELEKEGKFREAWIKVPDITEFPEKADEIRKRKTSLSDKFGTPSLFGAMEEATPELPQAEEATTDYPIDETEEEQY
;
A
#
# COMPACT_ATOMS: atom_id res chain seq x y z
N MET A 1 -58.95 4.57 -14.93
CA MET A 1 -57.74 5.34 -14.55
C MET A 1 -56.56 4.38 -14.64
N ASN A 2 -55.47 4.75 -15.31
CA ASN A 2 -54.26 3.91 -15.33
C ASN A 2 -53.59 3.98 -13.97
N THR A 3 -53.34 2.83 -13.36
CA THR A 3 -52.69 2.69 -12.05
C THR A 3 -51.17 2.71 -12.23
N ASN A 4 -50.48 3.71 -11.65
CA ASN A 4 -49.03 3.91 -11.81
C ASN A 4 -48.19 3.30 -10.66
N PHE A 5 -48.78 2.41 -9.86
CA PHE A 5 -48.15 1.87 -8.65
C PHE A 5 -46.76 1.26 -8.91
N PHE A 6 -46.66 0.30 -9.84
CA PHE A 6 -45.39 -0.38 -10.11
C PHE A 6 -44.34 0.51 -10.77
N ASN A 7 -44.76 1.52 -11.55
CA ASN A 7 -43.85 2.51 -12.11
C ASN A 7 -43.21 3.37 -11.00
N GLN A 8 -44.00 3.74 -9.98
CA GLN A 8 -43.48 4.48 -8.83
C GLN A 8 -42.55 3.59 -7.98
N ILE A 9 -42.87 2.30 -7.81
CA ILE A 9 -41.95 1.34 -7.15
C ILE A 9 -40.62 1.25 -7.90
N GLN A 10 -40.65 1.20 -9.23
CA GLN A 10 -39.42 1.19 -10.04
C GLN A 10 -38.58 2.46 -9.87
N GLN A 11 -39.20 3.62 -9.61
CA GLN A 11 -38.52 4.89 -9.37
C GLN A 11 -37.92 5.03 -7.96
N LEU A 12 -38.30 4.17 -7.00
CA LEU A 12 -37.84 4.24 -5.61
C LEU A 12 -36.35 3.90 -5.41
N ASP A 13 -35.63 3.50 -6.47
CA ASP A 13 -34.18 3.19 -6.51
C ASP A 13 -33.62 2.62 -5.20
N PHE A 14 -34.07 1.41 -4.86
CA PHE A 14 -33.66 0.70 -3.66
C PHE A 14 -32.93 -0.60 -4.00
N THR A 15 -32.06 -1.06 -3.09
CA THR A 15 -31.39 -2.36 -3.20
C THR A 15 -31.98 -3.34 -2.20
N GLY A 16 -32.45 -4.49 -2.69
CA GLY A 16 -32.98 -5.58 -1.86
C GLY A 16 -34.43 -5.93 -2.20
N VAL A 17 -35.15 -6.41 -1.20
CA VAL A 17 -36.53 -6.89 -1.26
C VAL A 17 -37.43 -5.93 -0.49
N LEU A 18 -38.32 -5.23 -1.20
CA LEU A 18 -39.34 -4.39 -0.59
C LEU A 18 -40.57 -5.26 -0.27
N GLN A 19 -40.86 -5.45 1.01
CA GLN A 19 -42.02 -6.17 1.51
C GLN A 19 -43.13 -5.18 1.86
N LEU A 20 -44.31 -5.41 1.30
CA LEU A 20 -45.53 -4.63 1.55
C LEU A 20 -46.59 -5.55 2.14
N ASN A 21 -47.03 -5.25 3.35
CA ASN A 21 -48.12 -5.95 4.01
C ASN A 21 -49.31 -5.00 4.16
N ILE A 22 -50.50 -5.44 3.76
CA ILE A 22 -51.73 -4.65 3.84
C ILE A 22 -52.76 -5.45 4.63
N SER A 23 -53.32 -4.85 5.67
CA SER A 23 -54.39 -5.43 6.47
C SER A 23 -55.54 -4.45 6.64
N LYS A 24 -56.75 -4.96 6.91
CA LYS A 24 -57.93 -4.12 7.17
C LYS A 24 -57.93 -3.66 8.62
N GLY A 25 -58.00 -2.36 8.85
CA GLY A 25 -58.15 -1.75 10.15
C GLY A 25 -59.61 -1.61 10.59
N ILE A 26 -59.81 -0.85 11.65
CA ILE A 26 -61.13 -0.43 12.13
C ILE A 26 -61.64 0.71 11.21
N GLU A 27 -62.95 0.95 11.18
CA GLU A 27 -63.56 2.11 10.47
C GLU A 27 -63.27 2.16 8.96
N SER A 28 -63.02 1.01 8.32
CA SER A 28 -62.67 0.88 6.89
C SER A 28 -61.29 1.42 6.50
N ASN A 29 -60.42 1.68 7.47
CA ASN A 29 -59.02 2.02 7.20
C ASN A 29 -58.22 0.81 6.73
N LEU A 30 -57.08 1.07 6.11
CA LEU A 30 -56.04 0.10 5.81
C LEU A 30 -54.84 0.34 6.74
N ILE A 31 -54.23 -0.75 7.19
CA ILE A 31 -52.95 -0.74 7.89
C ILE A 31 -51.92 -1.29 6.90
N VAL A 32 -50.98 -0.44 6.51
CA VAL A 32 -49.94 -0.76 5.53
C VAL A 32 -48.59 -0.73 6.20
N THR A 33 -47.85 -1.84 6.11
CA THR A 33 -46.49 -1.97 6.63
C THR A 33 -45.52 -2.17 5.47
N VAL A 34 -44.47 -1.35 5.44
CA VAL A 34 -43.40 -1.38 4.43
C VAL A 34 -42.07 -1.71 5.10
N MET A 35 -41.39 -2.73 4.61
CA MET A 35 -40.08 -3.16 5.12
C MET A 35 -39.13 -3.41 3.96
N LEU A 36 -37.93 -2.83 4.01
CA LEU A 36 -36.87 -3.10 3.03
C LEU A 36 -35.86 -4.08 3.64
N ASN A 37 -35.64 -5.21 2.97
CA ASN A 37 -34.68 -6.23 3.38
C ASN A 37 -33.57 -6.37 2.35
N ASN A 38 -32.31 -6.18 2.74
CA ASN A 38 -31.16 -6.41 1.88
C ASN A 38 -30.32 -7.58 2.40
N GLU A 39 -30.39 -8.73 1.74
CA GLU A 39 -29.58 -9.92 2.10
C GLU A 39 -28.09 -9.72 1.84
N GLN A 40 -27.72 -8.82 0.92
CA GLN A 40 -26.32 -8.52 0.60
C GLN A 40 -25.61 -7.72 1.70
N CYS A 41 -26.35 -7.09 2.61
CA CYS A 41 -25.77 -6.44 3.77
C CYS A 41 -25.41 -7.49 4.82
N GLY A 42 -24.11 -7.72 5.03
CA GLY A 42 -23.60 -8.66 6.02
C GLY A 42 -23.76 -8.18 7.48
N ASP A 43 -24.09 -6.91 7.70
CA ASP A 43 -24.31 -6.36 9.04
C ASP A 43 -25.67 -6.78 9.62
N ASN A 44 -25.66 -7.42 10.78
CA ASN A 44 -26.87 -7.85 11.49
C ASN A 44 -27.66 -6.69 12.10
N ALA A 45 -27.06 -5.51 12.27
CA ALA A 45 -27.74 -4.29 12.72
C ALA A 45 -28.89 -3.89 11.79
N LYS A 46 -28.86 -4.34 10.53
CA LYS A 46 -29.96 -4.16 9.57
C LYS A 46 -31.31 -4.67 10.10
N ASN A 47 -31.30 -5.72 10.93
CA ASN A 47 -32.51 -6.30 11.53
C ASN A 47 -33.12 -5.41 12.63
N GLY A 48 -32.38 -4.41 13.10
CA GLY A 48 -32.87 -3.42 14.05
C GLY A 48 -33.65 -2.28 13.41
N ILE A 49 -33.69 -2.19 12.06
CA ILE A 49 -34.43 -1.15 11.35
C ILE A 49 -35.92 -1.50 11.41
N PRO A 50 -36.75 -0.67 12.07
CA PRO A 50 -38.18 -0.95 12.19
C PRO A 50 -38.89 -0.76 10.84
N PRO A 51 -39.97 -1.51 10.59
CA PRO A 51 -40.78 -1.29 9.40
C PRO A 51 -41.61 -0.01 9.52
N LEU A 52 -41.92 0.61 8.39
CA LEU A 52 -42.80 1.78 8.34
C LEU A 52 -44.24 1.28 8.37
N THR A 53 -45.03 1.70 9.37
CA THR A 53 -46.44 1.30 9.48
C THR A 53 -47.32 2.53 9.46
N PHE A 54 -48.32 2.49 8.58
CA PHE A 54 -49.29 3.56 8.35
C PHE A 54 -50.70 3.02 8.57
N ASN A 55 -51.59 3.86 9.09
CA ASN A 55 -53.02 3.58 9.22
C ASN A 55 -53.77 4.76 8.64
N ALA A 56 -54.43 4.54 7.51
CA ALA A 56 -55.09 5.59 6.75
C ALA A 56 -56.24 5.01 5.91
N THR A 57 -57.08 5.88 5.38
CA THR A 57 -58.12 5.50 4.42
C THR A 57 -57.49 5.09 3.07
N PRO A 58 -58.17 4.29 2.24
CA PRO A 58 -57.68 3.97 0.90
C PRO A 58 -57.35 5.21 0.05
N GLN A 59 -58.15 6.28 0.19
CA GLN A 59 -57.99 7.50 -0.58
C GLN A 59 -56.71 8.27 -0.20
N GLU A 60 -56.39 8.33 1.10
CA GLU A 60 -55.13 8.93 1.56
C GLU A 60 -53.90 8.13 1.09
N PHE A 61 -54.01 6.80 0.99
CA PHE A 61 -52.95 5.98 0.39
C PHE A 61 -52.78 6.25 -1.10
N ASP A 62 -53.88 6.32 -1.86
CA ASP A 62 -53.82 6.57 -3.29
C ASP A 62 -53.18 7.94 -3.61
N GLU A 63 -53.41 8.94 -2.77
CA GLU A 63 -52.89 10.31 -2.96
C GLU A 63 -51.47 10.50 -2.42
N GLY A 64 -51.09 9.87 -1.30
CA GLY A 64 -49.88 10.23 -0.55
C GLY A 64 -48.91 9.09 -0.21
N PHE A 65 -49.21 7.83 -0.56
CA PHE A 65 -48.38 6.69 -0.11
C PHE A 65 -46.91 6.82 -0.51
N PHE A 66 -46.61 7.11 -1.77
CA PHE A 66 -45.24 7.20 -2.26
C PHE A 66 -44.50 8.43 -1.73
N GLU A 67 -45.19 9.54 -1.51
CA GLU A 67 -44.59 10.72 -0.87
C GLU A 67 -44.07 10.38 0.53
N GLN A 68 -44.83 9.57 1.27
CA GLN A 68 -44.48 9.15 2.63
C GLN A 68 -43.34 8.13 2.68
N ILE A 69 -43.29 7.18 1.73
CA ILE A 69 -42.31 6.07 1.79
C ILE A 69 -41.00 6.35 1.04
N THR A 70 -40.97 7.26 0.07
CA THR A 70 -39.81 7.45 -0.80
C THR A 70 -38.53 7.76 -0.03
N THR A 71 -38.54 8.83 0.75
CA THR A 71 -37.35 9.27 1.49
C THR A 71 -36.91 8.23 2.55
N PRO A 72 -37.81 7.67 3.37
CA PRO A 72 -37.43 6.62 4.32
C PRO A 72 -36.81 5.38 3.65
N ILE A 73 -37.40 4.88 2.56
CA ILE A 73 -36.91 3.68 1.86
C ILE A 73 -35.54 3.93 1.24
N GLN A 74 -35.32 5.09 0.61
CA GLN A 74 -34.00 5.47 0.08
C GLN A 74 -32.94 5.56 1.18
N LYS A 75 -33.28 6.13 2.36
CA LYS A 75 -32.36 6.19 3.51
C LYS A 75 -32.00 4.80 4.03
N VAL A 76 -32.99 3.92 4.18
CA VAL A 76 -32.76 2.54 4.63
C VAL A 76 -31.91 1.77 3.61
N SER A 77 -32.21 1.92 2.32
CA SER A 77 -31.44 1.32 1.22
C SER A 77 -29.98 1.77 1.26
N GLY A 78 -29.74 3.08 1.28
CA GLY A 78 -28.40 3.67 1.34
C GLY A 78 -27.62 3.21 2.57
N LEU A 79 -28.26 3.22 3.74
CA LEU A 79 -27.64 2.74 4.97
C LEU A 79 -27.19 1.28 4.87
N MET A 80 -28.02 0.38 4.35
CA MET A 80 -27.65 -1.04 4.17
C MET A 80 -26.50 -1.23 3.19
N VAL A 81 -26.46 -0.43 2.11
CA VAL A 81 -25.36 -0.43 1.14
C VAL A 81 -24.06 0.07 1.77
N ASP A 82 -24.13 1.13 2.57
CA ASP A 82 -22.95 1.73 3.22
C ASP A 82 -22.40 0.85 4.34
N MET A 83 -23.26 0.18 5.12
CA MET A 83 -22.85 -0.82 6.10
C MET A 83 -22.05 -1.95 5.44
N GLU A 84 -22.52 -2.47 4.30
CA GLU A 84 -21.81 -3.52 3.56
C GLU A 84 -20.47 -3.04 2.99
N LYS A 85 -20.44 -1.84 2.39
CA LYS A 85 -19.19 -1.25 1.89
C LYS A 85 -18.18 -1.06 3.00
N PHE A 86 -18.61 -0.54 4.15
CA PHE A 86 -17.76 -0.33 5.31
C PHE A 86 -17.17 -1.65 5.82
N LEU A 87 -17.98 -2.70 5.99
CA LEU A 87 -17.49 -4.02 6.43
C LEU A 87 -16.44 -4.59 5.47
N LYS A 88 -16.69 -4.53 4.16
CA LYS A 88 -15.73 -4.97 3.14
C LYS A 88 -14.43 -4.16 3.19
N GLN A 89 -14.50 -2.85 3.29
CA GLN A 89 -13.33 -1.98 3.38
C GLN A 89 -12.54 -2.24 4.67
N MET A 90 -13.23 -2.43 5.80
CA MET A 90 -12.59 -2.76 7.07
C MET A 90 -11.79 -4.07 6.99
N GLU A 91 -12.33 -5.08 6.30
CA GLU A 91 -11.64 -6.36 6.10
C GLU A 91 -10.40 -6.20 5.22
N ILE A 92 -10.49 -5.44 4.12
CA ILE A 92 -9.35 -5.13 3.26
C ILE A 92 -8.24 -4.42 4.06
N VAL A 93 -8.59 -3.43 4.88
CA VAL A 93 -7.61 -2.68 5.70
C VAL A 93 -6.97 -3.58 6.75
N LYS A 94 -7.74 -4.48 7.40
CA LYS A 94 -7.19 -5.47 8.34
C LYS A 94 -6.19 -6.40 7.65
N GLN A 95 -6.51 -6.89 6.46
CA GLN A 95 -5.63 -7.76 5.67
C GLN A 95 -4.35 -7.02 5.27
N GLN A 96 -4.44 -5.78 4.80
CA GLN A 96 -3.28 -4.95 4.48
C GLN A 96 -2.40 -4.72 5.71
N SER A 97 -2.98 -4.39 6.86
CA SER A 97 -2.24 -4.22 8.11
C SER A 97 -1.52 -5.51 8.54
N ALA A 98 -2.17 -6.66 8.42
CA ALA A 98 -1.55 -7.95 8.71
C ALA A 98 -0.39 -8.27 7.74
N MET A 99 -0.58 -8.03 6.43
CA MET A 99 0.45 -8.21 5.42
C MET A 99 1.65 -7.29 5.64
N GLU A 100 1.45 -6.03 6.02
CA GLU A 100 2.55 -5.10 6.31
C GLU A 100 3.34 -5.52 7.56
N LYS A 101 2.65 -5.99 8.61
CA LYS A 101 3.30 -6.55 9.79
C LYS A 101 4.13 -7.78 9.42
N GLU A 102 3.57 -8.70 8.64
CA GLU A 102 4.28 -9.90 8.20
C GLU A 102 5.50 -9.59 7.31
N LYS A 103 5.35 -8.63 6.37
CA LYS A 103 6.47 -8.15 5.55
C LYS A 103 7.58 -7.54 6.41
N THR A 104 7.21 -6.74 7.41
CA THR A 104 8.17 -6.12 8.32
C THR A 104 8.88 -7.16 9.20
N GLU A 105 8.16 -8.16 9.69
CA GLU A 105 8.76 -9.25 10.47
C GLU A 105 9.66 -10.16 9.62
N LYS A 106 9.27 -10.48 8.38
CA LYS A 106 10.11 -11.22 7.44
C LYS A 106 11.38 -10.46 7.09
N ALA A 107 11.27 -9.16 6.80
CA ALA A 107 12.43 -8.30 6.54
C ALA A 107 13.36 -8.20 7.76
N LYS A 108 12.82 -8.06 8.98
CA LYS A 108 13.63 -8.08 10.20
C LYS A 108 14.34 -9.42 10.41
N LYS A 109 13.65 -10.55 10.27
CA LYS A 109 14.25 -11.89 10.40
C LYS A 109 15.33 -12.14 9.35
N GLU A 110 15.12 -11.67 8.12
CA GLU A 110 16.11 -11.79 7.05
C GLU A 110 17.35 -10.92 7.33
N ASN A 111 17.16 -9.69 7.78
CA ASN A 111 18.26 -8.80 8.17
C ASN A 111 19.03 -9.34 9.39
N GLU A 112 18.35 -9.84 10.41
CA GLU A 112 19.00 -10.48 11.58
C GLU A 112 19.80 -11.72 11.18
N ALA A 113 19.27 -12.55 10.26
CA ALA A 113 19.97 -13.72 9.75
C ALA A 113 21.20 -13.35 8.90
N LYS A 114 21.10 -12.31 8.05
CA LYS A 114 22.23 -11.77 7.30
C LYS A 114 23.29 -11.19 8.24
N ASP A 115 22.89 -10.40 9.23
CA ASP A 115 23.80 -9.81 10.21
C ASP A 115 24.53 -10.86 11.05
N LYS A 116 23.85 -11.94 11.45
CA LYS A 116 24.48 -13.05 12.17
C LYS A 116 25.53 -13.77 11.31
N LYS A 117 25.21 -14.08 10.04
CA LYS A 117 26.16 -14.69 9.11
C LYS A 117 27.40 -13.82 8.89
N PHE A 118 27.22 -12.51 8.76
CA PHE A 118 28.33 -11.57 8.63
C PHE A 118 29.24 -11.58 9.87
N LYS A 119 28.65 -11.46 11.07
CA LYS A 119 29.41 -11.47 12.34
C LYS A 119 30.17 -12.78 12.54
N ASP A 120 29.54 -13.92 12.27
CA ASP A 120 30.18 -15.23 12.40
C ASP A 120 31.33 -15.42 11.40
N GLY A 121 31.19 -14.92 10.16
CA GLY A 121 32.26 -14.97 9.15
C GLY A 121 33.45 -14.06 9.50
N MET A 122 33.17 -12.85 9.98
CA MET A 122 34.20 -11.92 10.45
C MET A 122 34.94 -12.46 11.68
N ALA A 123 34.23 -13.01 12.67
CA ALA A 123 34.86 -13.60 13.85
C ALA A 123 35.79 -14.77 13.50
N LYS A 124 35.39 -15.64 12.57
CA LYS A 124 36.25 -16.74 12.07
C LYS A 124 37.48 -16.22 11.34
N ALA A 125 37.35 -15.16 10.55
CA ALA A 125 38.50 -14.52 9.92
C ALA A 125 39.45 -13.91 10.96
N ASP A 126 38.93 -13.30 12.02
CA ASP A 126 39.72 -12.72 13.12
C ASP A 126 40.46 -13.81 13.94
N GLU A 127 39.82 -14.95 14.21
CA GLU A 127 40.46 -16.09 14.88
C GLU A 127 41.61 -16.66 14.05
N LEU A 128 41.39 -16.89 12.76
CA LEU A 128 42.42 -17.40 11.84
C LEU A 128 43.56 -16.39 11.65
N GLU A 129 43.28 -15.09 11.72
CA GLU A 129 44.32 -14.06 11.73
C GLU A 129 45.18 -14.12 12.99
N LYS A 130 44.58 -14.31 14.17
CA LYS A 130 45.32 -14.48 15.44
C LYS A 130 46.16 -15.75 15.47
N GLU A 131 45.71 -16.81 14.80
CA GLU A 131 46.46 -18.04 14.58
C GLU A 131 47.58 -17.90 13.53
N GLY A 132 47.70 -16.75 12.85
CA GLY A 132 48.69 -16.48 11.81
C GLY A 132 48.36 -17.10 10.44
N LYS A 133 47.16 -17.66 10.26
CA LYS A 133 46.69 -18.27 9.00
C LYS A 133 45.99 -17.24 8.12
N PHE A 134 46.72 -16.21 7.70
CA PHE A 134 46.14 -15.05 7.00
C PHE A 134 45.46 -15.40 5.65
N ARG A 135 45.94 -16.42 4.92
CA ARG A 135 45.29 -16.91 3.68
C ARG A 135 43.92 -17.54 3.96
N GLU A 136 43.82 -18.33 5.01
CA GLU A 136 42.56 -18.97 5.42
C GLU A 136 41.59 -17.94 5.99
N ALA A 137 42.09 -16.97 6.77
CA ALA A 137 41.32 -15.83 7.26
C ALA A 137 40.67 -15.05 6.10
N TRP A 138 41.42 -14.77 5.03
CA TRP A 138 40.93 -14.03 3.86
C TRP A 138 39.78 -14.76 3.13
N ILE A 139 39.86 -16.09 3.00
CA ILE A 139 38.81 -16.92 2.40
C ILE A 139 37.55 -16.93 3.28
N LYS A 140 37.71 -16.82 4.61
CA LYS A 140 36.58 -16.80 5.56
C LYS A 140 35.90 -15.43 5.71
N VAL A 141 36.52 -14.35 5.22
CA VAL A 141 35.86 -13.04 5.19
C VAL A 141 34.63 -13.11 4.26
N PRO A 142 33.44 -12.73 4.74
CA PRO A 142 32.22 -12.66 3.92
C PRO A 142 32.42 -11.86 2.63
N ASP A 143 31.68 -12.19 1.56
CA ASP A 143 31.83 -11.50 0.28
C ASP A 143 30.99 -10.21 0.19
N ILE A 144 31.51 -9.26 -0.58
CA ILE A 144 30.86 -7.98 -0.90
C ILE A 144 29.55 -8.22 -1.65
N THR A 145 29.49 -9.28 -2.47
CA THR A 145 28.27 -9.65 -3.21
C THR A 145 27.16 -10.17 -2.29
N GLU A 146 27.52 -10.75 -1.13
CA GLU A 146 26.57 -11.26 -0.14
C GLU A 146 26.14 -10.17 0.86
N PHE A 147 27.01 -9.17 1.10
CA PHE A 147 26.79 -8.08 2.04
C PHE A 147 27.15 -6.72 1.43
N PRO A 148 26.39 -6.23 0.43
CA PRO A 148 26.67 -4.95 -0.23
C PRO A 148 26.60 -3.76 0.74
N GLU A 149 25.77 -3.84 1.79
CA GLU A 149 25.67 -2.81 2.83
C GLU A 149 26.94 -2.70 3.71
N LYS A 150 27.78 -3.74 3.75
CA LYS A 150 29.06 -3.78 4.49
C LYS A 150 30.27 -3.92 3.56
N ALA A 151 30.08 -3.57 2.29
CA ALA A 151 31.09 -3.69 1.24
C ALA A 151 32.43 -3.03 1.61
N ASP A 152 32.37 -1.84 2.21
CA ASP A 152 33.58 -1.08 2.55
C ASP A 152 34.35 -1.71 3.72
N GLU A 153 33.66 -2.26 4.71
CA GLU A 153 34.29 -3.00 5.82
C GLU A 153 34.94 -4.29 5.33
N ILE A 154 34.24 -5.03 4.46
CA ILE A 154 34.75 -6.26 3.85
C ILE A 154 35.97 -5.97 2.98
N ARG A 155 35.93 -4.92 2.15
CA ARG A 155 37.08 -4.50 1.33
C ARG A 155 38.28 -4.20 2.21
N LYS A 156 38.12 -3.35 3.22
CA LYS A 156 39.21 -3.00 4.15
C LYS A 156 39.78 -4.22 4.86
N ARG A 157 38.94 -5.18 5.26
CA ARG A 157 39.37 -6.42 5.92
C ARG A 157 40.11 -7.35 4.96
N LYS A 158 39.57 -7.57 3.76
CA LYS A 158 40.20 -8.39 2.71
C LYS A 158 41.54 -7.80 2.29
N THR A 159 41.65 -6.48 2.10
CA THR A 159 42.92 -5.80 1.78
C THR A 159 43.93 -5.92 2.93
N SER A 160 43.52 -5.60 4.16
CA SER A 160 44.40 -5.73 5.34
C SER A 160 44.93 -7.15 5.55
N LEU A 161 44.12 -8.18 5.27
CA LEU A 161 44.55 -9.56 5.35
C LEU A 161 45.45 -9.94 4.18
N SER A 162 45.12 -9.52 2.95
CA SER A 162 45.97 -9.77 1.78
C SER A 162 47.33 -9.13 1.90
N ASP A 163 47.47 -7.96 2.52
CA ASP A 163 48.76 -7.30 2.72
C ASP A 163 49.67 -8.06 3.70
N LYS A 164 49.09 -8.90 4.58
CA LYS A 164 49.84 -9.70 5.58
C LYS A 164 50.39 -11.03 5.03
N PHE A 165 49.85 -11.56 3.95
CA PHE A 165 50.38 -12.76 3.27
C PHE A 165 50.74 -12.55 1.80
N GLY A 166 50.38 -11.40 1.25
CA GLY A 166 50.89 -10.88 0.00
C GLY A 166 52.37 -10.66 0.21
N THR A 167 53.17 -11.56 -0.34
CA THR A 167 54.59 -11.27 -0.60
C THR A 167 54.66 -9.93 -1.32
N PRO A 168 55.69 -9.09 -1.07
CA PRO A 168 55.88 -7.90 -1.89
C PRO A 168 55.87 -8.38 -3.35
N SER A 169 55.01 -7.76 -4.16
CA SER A 169 54.97 -8.04 -5.58
C SER A 169 56.40 -8.03 -6.10
N LEU A 170 56.84 -9.15 -6.67
CA LEU A 170 58.14 -9.36 -7.30
C LEU A 170 58.30 -8.53 -8.60
N PHE A 171 57.52 -7.46 -8.75
CA PHE A 171 57.56 -6.47 -9.81
C PHE A 171 57.16 -5.11 -9.22
N GLY A 172 58.10 -4.16 -9.20
CA GLY A 172 57.75 -2.75 -9.10
C GLY A 172 58.52 -1.87 -8.11
N ALA A 173 59.66 -2.30 -7.57
CA ALA A 173 60.67 -1.32 -7.15
C ALA A 173 61.34 -0.76 -8.42
N MET A 174 60.72 0.25 -9.03
CA MET A 174 61.39 1.15 -9.96
C MET A 174 61.16 2.56 -9.43
N GLU A 175 62.04 2.93 -8.52
CA GLU A 175 62.59 4.26 -8.45
C GLU A 175 63.07 4.64 -9.85
N GLU A 176 62.34 5.52 -10.55
CA GLU A 176 62.93 6.36 -11.59
C GLU A 176 62.04 7.53 -11.98
N ALA A 177 62.65 8.71 -11.87
CA ALA A 177 62.48 9.88 -12.70
C ALA A 177 61.08 10.51 -12.79
N THR A 178 60.93 11.61 -12.06
CA THR A 178 60.25 12.81 -12.56
C THR A 178 60.76 13.15 -13.97
N PRO A 179 59.87 13.29 -14.97
CA PRO A 179 60.17 14.11 -16.14
C PRO A 179 59.26 15.35 -16.13
N GLU A 180 59.90 16.48 -16.37
CA GLU A 180 59.33 17.81 -16.49
C GLU A 180 58.13 17.90 -17.44
N LEU A 181 57.22 18.82 -17.12
CA LEU A 181 56.25 19.42 -18.03
C LEU A 181 56.97 20.18 -19.16
N PRO A 182 56.50 20.05 -20.41
CA PRO A 182 56.44 21.19 -21.31
C PRO A 182 55.01 21.47 -21.77
N GLN A 183 54.60 22.69 -21.42
CA GLN A 183 53.89 23.73 -22.19
C GLN A 183 52.73 23.41 -23.15
N ALA A 184 51.77 24.31 -23.02
CA ALA A 184 50.62 24.54 -23.86
C ALA A 184 50.98 25.04 -25.27
N GLU A 185 50.14 24.67 -26.23
CA GLU A 185 49.78 25.46 -27.42
C GLU A 185 48.24 25.51 -27.42
N GLU A 186 47.63 26.61 -27.01
CA GLU A 186 47.23 27.74 -27.88
C GLU A 186 46.38 27.30 -29.08
N ALA A 187 45.06 27.22 -28.88
CA ALA A 187 44.08 27.43 -29.93
C ALA A 187 43.54 28.86 -29.78
N THR A 188 44.14 29.76 -30.55
CA THR A 188 43.65 31.11 -30.81
C THR A 188 42.46 31.03 -31.76
N THR A 189 41.35 31.69 -31.42
CA THR A 189 40.54 32.48 -32.38
C THR A 189 39.70 33.49 -31.60
N ASP A 190 40.22 34.72 -31.58
CA ASP A 190 39.56 36.01 -31.47
C ASP A 190 38.29 36.08 -32.37
N TYR A 191 37.09 36.41 -31.86
CA TYR A 191 36.46 37.75 -31.74
C TYR A 191 35.17 37.82 -32.62
N PRO A 192 34.25 38.82 -32.48
CA PRO A 192 33.09 38.78 -31.57
C PRO A 192 31.75 39.21 -32.23
N ILE A 193 30.72 39.40 -31.38
CA ILE A 193 29.50 40.22 -31.55
C ILE A 193 28.31 39.50 -32.20
N ASP A 194 27.24 39.26 -31.42
CA ASP A 194 26.05 40.12 -31.54
C ASP A 194 25.22 40.14 -30.25
N GLU A 195 25.05 41.35 -29.71
CA GLU A 195 24.03 41.69 -28.73
C GLU A 195 22.76 42.02 -29.50
N THR A 196 21.66 41.31 -29.23
CA THR A 196 20.34 41.92 -29.35
C THR A 196 19.44 41.39 -28.25
N GLU A 197 19.12 42.29 -27.33
CA GLU A 197 17.90 42.32 -26.53
C GLU A 197 16.66 42.26 -27.44
N GLU A 198 15.58 41.63 -26.95
CA GLU A 198 14.17 42.00 -27.14
C GLU A 198 13.33 40.91 -26.43
N GLU A 199 12.90 41.16 -25.19
CA GLU A 199 11.58 41.68 -24.83
C GLU A 199 10.37 40.80 -25.22
N GLN A 200 9.66 40.37 -24.17
CA GLN A 200 8.19 40.24 -24.06
C GLN A 200 7.45 39.30 -25.03
N TYR A 201 6.82 38.26 -24.48
CA TYR A 201 5.36 38.20 -24.22
C TYR A 201 5.02 37.02 -23.30
#